data_AF-A0A8D8FAF7-F1
#
_entry.id   AF-A0A8D8FAF7-F1
#
_cell.length_a   1.000
_cell.length_b   1.000
_cell.length_c   1.000
_cell.angle_alpha   90.00
_cell.angle_beta   90.00
_cell.angle_gamma   90.00
#
_symmetry.space_group_name_H-M   'P 1'
#
loop_
_entity.id
_entity.type
_entity.pdbx_description
1 polymer ?
#
loop_
_entity_poly.entity_id
_entity_poly.type
_entity_poly.pdbx_seq_one_letter_code
_entity_poly.pdbx_strand_id
1 'polypeptide(L)'
;ACAAYCFITIPSIIDVTTRMELYLQSGQVALLNVCLQQADSCFEAALNLIPELPKTYEQDGKPTSTEPFLKSFLVNFLSTLVIVPDNPTQGVLYLLRLL
;
A
#
# COMPACT_ATOMS: atom_id res chain seq x y z
N ALA A 1 -1.64 -7.89 -16.68
CA ALA A 1 -1.43 -6.65 -17.47
C ALA A 1 -1.88 -5.41 -16.71
N CYS A 2 -3.17 -5.29 -16.33
CA CYS A 2 -3.70 -4.11 -15.65
C CYS A 2 -3.00 -3.79 -14.32
N ALA A 3 -2.77 -4.78 -13.45
CA ALA A 3 -2.07 -4.57 -12.18
C ALA A 3 -0.64 -4.01 -12.37
N ALA A 4 0.11 -4.54 -13.35
CA ALA A 4 1.44 -4.03 -13.68
C ALA A 4 1.40 -2.62 -14.27
N TYR A 5 0.40 -2.32 -15.09
CA TYR A 5 0.19 -0.96 -15.62
C TYR A 5 -0.12 0.02 -14.49
N CYS A 6 -1.01 -0.32 -13.56
CA CYS A 6 -1.29 0.47 -12.35
C CYS A 6 0.01 0.70 -11.57
N PHE A 7 0.81 -0.34 -11.33
CA PHE A 7 2.06 -0.21 -10.60
C PHE A 7 3.03 0.82 -11.22
N ILE A 8 3.11 0.87 -12.56
CA ILE A 8 4.00 1.79 -13.29
C ILE A 8 3.43 3.22 -13.33
N THR A 9 2.10 3.39 -13.30
CA THR A 9 1.46 4.72 -13.40
C THR A 9 1.20 5.38 -12.05
N ILE A 10 1.00 4.62 -10.97
CA ILE A 10 0.78 5.18 -9.62
C ILE A 10 1.88 6.19 -9.21
N PRO A 11 3.19 5.99 -9.47
CA PRO A 11 4.23 6.98 -9.15
C PRO A 11 4.02 8.37 -9.76
N SER A 12 3.24 8.48 -10.85
CA SER A 12 2.95 9.77 -11.49
C SER A 12 1.93 10.63 -10.72
N ILE A 13 1.27 10.06 -9.72
CA ILE A 13 0.28 10.77 -8.88
C ILE A 13 1.01 11.55 -7.80
N ILE A 14 0.66 12.83 -7.66
CA ILE A 14 1.32 13.77 -6.73
C ILE A 14 0.99 13.40 -5.28
N ASP A 15 -0.27 13.10 -4.99
CA ASP A 15 -0.73 12.86 -3.63
C ASP A 15 -0.28 11.48 -3.10
N VAL A 16 0.45 11.50 -1.97
CA VAL A 16 0.98 10.29 -1.32
C VAL A 16 -0.16 9.40 -0.83
N THR A 17 -1.23 9.98 -0.26
CA THR A 17 -2.32 9.18 0.32
C THR A 17 -3.05 8.38 -0.76
N THR A 18 -3.31 9.01 -1.90
CA THR A 18 -3.86 8.38 -3.10
C THR A 18 -2.92 7.28 -3.61
N ARG A 19 -1.60 7.51 -3.67
CA ARG A 19 -0.63 6.47 -4.09
C ARG A 19 -0.68 5.27 -3.16
N MET A 20 -0.70 5.48 -1.84
CA MET A 20 -0.78 4.40 -0.84
C MET A 20 -2.04 3.55 -1.04
N GLU A 21 -3.21 4.19 -1.13
CA GLU A 21 -4.48 3.49 -1.35
C GLU A 21 -4.48 2.72 -2.67
N LEU A 22 -4.02 3.34 -3.75
CA LEU A 22 -3.99 2.68 -5.07
C LEU A 22 -3.05 1.48 -5.10
N TYR A 23 -1.89 1.55 -4.44
CA TYR A 23 -1.02 0.38 -4.33
C TYR A 23 -1.68 -0.74 -3.51
N LEU A 24 -2.31 -0.43 -2.38
CA LEU A 24 -3.02 -1.43 -1.58
C LEU A 24 -4.16 -2.09 -2.37
N GLN A 25 -5.02 -1.30 -3.02
CA GLN A 25 -6.14 -1.82 -3.81
C GLN A 25 -5.66 -2.61 -5.04
N SER A 26 -4.61 -2.14 -5.72
CA SER A 26 -4.02 -2.88 -6.85
C SER A 26 -3.42 -4.20 -6.41
N GLY A 27 -2.77 -4.23 -5.23
CA GLY A 27 -2.24 -5.44 -4.63
C GLY A 27 -3.34 -6.43 -4.24
N GLN A 28 -4.44 -5.95 -3.64
CA GLN A 28 -5.63 -6.77 -3.33
C GLN A 28 -6.26 -7.39 -4.58
N VAL A 29 -6.44 -6.60 -5.65
CA VAL A 29 -6.96 -7.12 -6.93
C VAL A 29 -6.00 -8.14 -7.54
N ALA A 30 -4.69 -7.90 -7.49
CA ALA A 30 -3.69 -8.85 -7.95
C ALA A 30 -3.73 -10.17 -7.15
N LEU A 31 -3.87 -10.08 -5.82
CA LEU A 31 -4.00 -11.23 -4.93
C LEU A 31 -5.24 -12.06 -5.26
N LEU A 32 -6.40 -11.43 -5.45
CA LEU A 32 -7.64 -12.11 -5.84
C LEU A 32 -7.53 -12.83 -7.19
N ASN A 33 -6.64 -12.36 -8.06
CA ASN A 33 -6.35 -12.98 -9.36
C ASN A 33 -5.12 -13.90 -9.33
N VAL A 34 -4.65 -14.30 -8.13
CA VAL A 34 -3.49 -15.20 -7.93
C VAL A 34 -2.20 -14.66 -8.56
N CYS A 35 -2.12 -13.36 -8.79
CA CYS A 35 -0.95 -12.68 -9.34
C CYS A 35 0.01 -12.30 -8.21
N LEU A 36 0.50 -13.30 -7.46
CA LEU A 36 1.20 -13.11 -6.18
C LEU A 36 2.41 -12.17 -6.28
N GLN A 37 3.26 -12.34 -7.30
CA GLN A 37 4.42 -11.47 -7.51
C GLN A 37 4.04 -9.99 -7.64
N GLN A 38 2.92 -9.70 -8.31
CA GLN A 38 2.44 -8.33 -8.50
C GLN A 38 1.76 -7.78 -7.25
N ALA A 39 1.08 -8.64 -6.49
CA ALA A 39 0.54 -8.28 -5.18
C ALA A 39 1.66 -7.87 -4.23
N ASP A 40 2.70 -8.70 -4.11
CA ASP A 40 3.90 -8.46 -3.31
C ASP A 40 4.56 -7.12 -3.65
N SER A 41 4.81 -6.86 -4.95
CA SER A 41 5.39 -5.59 -5.39
C SER A 41 4.52 -4.39 -5.02
N CYS A 42 3.19 -4.49 -5.19
CA CYS A 42 2.28 -3.42 -4.81
C CYS A 42 2.28 -3.17 -3.30
N PHE A 43 2.25 -4.23 -2.49
CA PHE A 43 2.27 -4.11 -1.03
C PHE A 43 3.57 -3.50 -0.52
N GLU A 44 4.71 -3.93 -1.05
CA GLU A 44 6.02 -3.35 -0.73
C GLU A 44 6.09 -1.86 -1.09
N ALA A 45 5.61 -1.49 -2.29
CA ALA A 45 5.54 -0.09 -2.70
C ALA A 45 4.62 0.74 -1.77
N ALA A 46 3.48 0.19 -1.34
CA ALA A 46 2.58 0.88 -0.41
C ALA A 46 3.24 1.14 0.95
N LEU A 47 3.99 0.17 1.49
CA LEU A 47 4.70 0.31 2.76
C LEU A 47 5.87 1.30 2.67
N ASN A 48 6.60 1.29 1.56
CA ASN A 48 7.71 2.23 1.33
C ASN A 48 7.27 3.70 1.26
N LEU A 49 5.97 3.98 1.07
CA LEU A 49 5.41 5.34 1.09
C LEU A 49 5.07 5.86 2.50
N ILE A 50 5.01 5.00 3.53
CA ILE A 50 4.74 5.41 4.92
C ILE A 50 5.67 6.55 5.37
N PRO A 51 7.01 6.51 5.17
CA PRO A 51 7.89 7.61 5.54
C PRO A 51 7.71 8.88 4.70
N GLU A 52 7.11 8.80 3.52
CA GLU A 52 6.81 9.97 2.66
C GLU A 52 5.54 10.72 3.11
N LEU A 53 4.74 10.11 3.99
CA LEU A 53 3.46 10.67 4.43
C LEU A 53 3.69 11.95 5.28
N PRO A 54 3.14 13.11 4.89
CA PRO A 54 3.24 14.31 5.71
C PRO A 54 2.48 14.11 7.01
N LYS A 55 2.99 14.65 8.12
CA LYS A 55 2.32 14.56 9.45
C LYS A 55 0.98 15.29 9.47
N THR A 56 0.88 16.36 8.70
CA THR A 56 -0.31 17.18 8.55
C THR A 56 -0.47 17.60 7.09
N TYR A 57 -1.71 17.74 6.65
CA TYR A 57 -2.05 18.32 5.35
C TYR A 57 -3.04 19.48 5.55
N GLU A 58 -3.10 20.40 4.60
CA GLU A 58 -4.09 21.48 4.63
C GLU A 58 -5.42 20.99 4.06
N GLN A 59 -6.46 21.01 4.88
CA GLN A 59 -7.83 20.72 4.48
C GLN A 59 -8.71 21.88 4.91
N ASP A 60 -9.40 22.50 3.95
CA ASP A 60 -10.27 23.67 4.20
C ASP A 60 -9.57 24.81 4.97
N GLY A 61 -8.28 25.03 4.69
CA GLY A 61 -7.45 26.04 5.35
C GLY A 61 -7.05 25.71 6.79
N LYS A 62 -7.28 24.48 7.26
CA LYS A 62 -6.86 23.99 8.58
C LYS A 62 -5.84 22.87 8.46
N PRO A 63 -4.77 22.90 9.28
CA PRO A 63 -3.85 21.77 9.38
C PRO A 63 -4.58 20.58 10.01
N THR A 64 -4.72 19.51 9.24
CA THR A 64 -5.36 18.26 9.65
C THR A 64 -4.32 17.16 9.77
N SER A 65 -4.37 16.37 10.84
CA SER A 65 -3.44 15.26 11.05
C SER A 65 -3.70 14.13 10.07
N THR A 66 -2.63 13.51 9.56
CA THR A 66 -2.70 12.35 8.67
C THR A 66 -2.77 11.02 9.44
N GLU A 67 -2.64 11.06 10.78
CA GLU A 67 -2.69 9.89 11.64
C GLU A 67 -4.00 9.06 11.51
N PRO A 68 -5.21 9.65 11.40
CA PRO A 68 -6.43 8.89 11.20
C PRO A 68 -6.44 8.10 9.88
N PHE A 69 -5.87 8.69 8.82
CA PHE A 69 -5.69 8.01 7.54
C PHE A 69 -4.71 6.84 7.69
N LEU A 70 -3.52 7.09 8.24
CA LEU A 70 -2.49 6.06 8.41
C LEU A 70 -3.01 4.88 9.23
N LYS A 71 -3.72 5.14 10.33
CA LYS A 71 -4.34 4.08 11.14
C LYS A 71 -5.31 3.24 10.31
N SER A 72 -6.19 3.88 9.53
CA SER A 72 -7.18 3.19 8.71
C SER A 72 -6.52 2.35 7.60
N PHE A 73 -5.49 2.92 6.97
CA PHE A 73 -4.67 2.24 5.97
C PHE A 73 -3.98 0.99 6.55
N LEU A 74 -3.34 1.11 7.72
CA LEU A 74 -2.63 -0.01 8.36
C LEU A 74 -3.59 -1.12 8.78
N VAL A 75 -4.75 -0.79 9.33
CA VAL A 75 -5.77 -1.80 9.70
C VAL A 75 -6.24 -2.56 8.46
N ASN A 76 -6.47 -1.87 7.34
CA ASN A 76 -6.85 -2.50 6.07
C ASN A 76 -5.71 -3.38 5.52
N PHE A 77 -4.48 -2.89 5.54
CA PHE A 77 -3.30 -3.64 5.11
C PHE A 77 -3.11 -4.92 5.94
N LEU A 78 -3.14 -4.81 7.26
CA LEU A 78 -3.01 -5.96 8.16
C LEU A 78 -4.15 -6.96 7.98
N SER A 79 -5.38 -6.48 7.77
CA SER A 79 -6.52 -7.35 7.47
C SER A 79 -6.31 -8.13 6.15
N THR A 80 -5.66 -7.50 5.18
CA THR A 80 -5.30 -8.14 3.91
C THR A 80 -4.24 -9.22 4.12
N LEU A 81 -3.21 -8.96 4.94
CA LEU A 81 -2.14 -9.91 5.19
C LEU A 81 -2.60 -11.25 5.77
N VAL A 82 -3.76 -11.29 6.45
CA VAL A 82 -4.33 -12.54 7.00
C VAL A 82 -4.55 -13.60 5.92
N ILE A 83 -4.82 -13.19 4.68
CA ILE A 83 -5.09 -14.09 3.55
C ILE A 83 -3.95 -14.12 2.52
N VAL A 84 -2.86 -13.38 2.75
CA VAL A 84 -1.71 -13.33 1.84
C VAL A 84 -0.79 -14.51 2.15
N PRO A 85 -0.43 -15.35 1.15
CA PRO A 85 0.55 -16.40 1.36
C PRO A 85 1.96 -15.83 1.54
N ASP A 86 2.81 -16.53 2.30
CA ASP A 86 4.21 -16.13 2.46
C ASP A 86 5.01 -16.24 1.16
N ASN A 87 6.00 -15.37 1.01
CA ASN A 87 6.91 -15.40 -0.13
C ASN A 87 8.02 -16.45 0.11
N PRO A 88 8.19 -17.43 -0.80
CA PRO A 88 9.12 -18.55 -0.60
C PRO A 88 10.59 -18.11 -0.57
N THR A 89 10.92 -16.96 -1.16
CA THR A 89 12.28 -16.44 -1.28
C THR A 89 12.63 -15.48 -0.15
N GLN A 90 11.66 -14.69 0.33
CA GLN A 90 11.88 -13.69 1.39
C GLN A 90 11.68 -14.26 2.81
N GLY A 91 11.04 -15.43 2.92
CA GLY A 91 10.70 -16.08 4.17
C GLY A 91 9.41 -15.54 4.80
N VAL A 92 9.06 -16.11 5.95
CA VAL A 92 7.78 -15.84 6.62
C VAL A 92 7.62 -14.37 7.01
N LEU A 93 6.39 -13.88 6.91
CA LEU A 93 5.94 -12.56 7.35
C LEU A 93 6.83 -11.41 6.83
N TYR A 94 7.39 -11.52 5.63
CA TYR A 94 8.33 -10.51 5.13
C TYR A 94 7.67 -9.12 4.99
N LEU A 95 6.41 -9.05 4.53
CA LEU A 95 5.66 -7.79 4.45
C LEU A 95 5.43 -7.16 5.81
N LEU A 96 5.23 -7.96 6.85
CA LEU A 96 5.09 -7.46 8.21
C LEU A 96 6.41 -6.88 8.75
N ARG A 97 7.55 -7.41 8.31
CA ARG A 97 8.88 -6.89 8.69
C ARG A 97 9.24 -5.55 8.03
N LEU A 98 8.50 -5.14 7.01
CA LEU A 98 8.65 -3.84 6.35
C LEU A 98 7.84 -2.72 7.03
N LEU A 99 6.95 -3.08 7.97
CA LEU A 99 6.21 -2.16 8.84
C LEU A 99 7.05 -1.74 10.05
#